data_AF-M0CVM2-F1
#
_entry.id   AF-M0CVM2-F1
#
_cell.length_a   1.000
_cell.length_b   1.000
_cell.length_c   1.000
_cell.angle_alpha   90.00
_cell.angle_beta   90.00
_cell.angle_gamma   90.00
#
_symmetry.space_group_name_H-M   'P 1'
#
loop_
_entity.id
_entity.type
_entity.pdbx_description
1 polymer ?
#
loop_
_entity_poly.entity_id
_entity_poly.type
_entity_poly.pdbx_seq_one_letter_code
_entity_poly.pdbx_strand_id
1 'polypeptide(L)'
;MEVRDDDGVREREVRRPVAVGHVVHAGTDGAGGESGDARRRAAEAGRRRVPGGFFIARRLRAGMSGALEDKRTATRLRILVEIADRQPAVSQGEVAEAVGVTSQAVSEYTRQLVEDGYVEKEGRSRYRVTKEGVDWLFQEAKDLRRFADHVTDDVLESVQEDAALATEAVEAGETVTLSLRGGHLHATPGDAGPATGVTTTAAEADEDVSITGFEGVIEMDPGSVTVVQVPPARSGGSRTVELDRLAEACADADVVVAAGVEAVVSLRKADVAVETSLAAGEVAAAGAARGLAAVVVATTDLVGRVTDALRDGDVLYEVTEAARVAER
;
A
#
# COMPACT_ATOMS: atom_id res chain seq x y z
N MET A 1 6.08 -50.89 14.64
CA MET A 1 5.79 -49.75 15.54
C MET A 1 5.84 -48.52 14.66
N GLU A 2 4.69 -48.18 14.10
CA GLU A 2 4.49 -46.91 13.38
C GLU A 2 4.36 -45.80 14.41
N VAL A 3 5.03 -44.67 14.18
CA VAL A 3 4.66 -43.40 14.81
C VAL A 3 4.43 -42.43 13.66
N ARG A 4 3.19 -41.93 13.64
CA ARG A 4 2.61 -41.01 12.68
C ARG A 4 3.17 -39.60 12.82
N ASP A 5 3.08 -38.89 11.71
CA ASP A 5 3.29 -37.46 11.53
C ASP A 5 2.30 -36.57 12.31
N ASP A 6 2.73 -35.31 12.36
CA ASP A 6 1.98 -34.05 12.28
C ASP A 6 1.52 -33.37 13.57
N ASP A 7 2.15 -32.22 13.85
CA ASP A 7 1.48 -30.93 13.69
C ASP A 7 2.53 -29.83 13.62
N GLY A 8 2.94 -29.52 12.39
CA GLY A 8 3.72 -28.32 12.10
C GLY A 8 2.86 -27.08 12.31
N VAL A 9 3.20 -26.28 13.32
CA VAL A 9 2.68 -24.94 13.54
C VAL A 9 2.93 -24.11 12.27
N ARG A 10 1.89 -23.92 11.45
CA ARG A 10 1.91 -22.96 10.36
C ARG A 10 1.60 -21.60 10.96
N GLU A 11 2.62 -20.76 11.10
CA GLU A 11 2.44 -19.33 11.32
C GLU A 11 1.57 -18.78 10.17
N ARG A 12 0.35 -18.35 10.50
CA ARG A 12 -0.57 -17.70 9.58
C ARG A 12 -0.30 -16.20 9.66
N GLU A 13 0.12 -15.62 8.54
CA GLU A 13 0.30 -14.18 8.41
C GLU A 13 -1.06 -13.50 8.40
N VAL A 14 -1.29 -12.64 9.39
CA VAL A 14 -2.55 -11.91 9.66
C VAL A 14 -2.54 -10.60 8.87
N ARG A 15 -3.57 -10.32 8.06
CA ARG A 15 -3.72 -9.02 7.38
C ARG A 15 -5.14 -8.45 7.51
N ARG A 16 -5.17 -7.11 7.49
CA ARG A 16 -6.13 -6.17 8.10
C ARG A 16 -7.04 -5.50 7.05
N PRO A 17 -8.14 -4.82 7.44
CA PRO A 17 -8.98 -4.04 6.53
C PRO A 17 -8.20 -2.99 5.73
N VAL A 18 -8.62 -2.81 4.48
CA VAL A 18 -8.10 -1.80 3.55
C VAL A 18 -8.91 -0.52 3.71
N ALA A 19 -8.26 0.52 4.24
CA ALA A 19 -8.81 1.85 4.21
C ALA A 19 -8.68 2.43 2.80
N VAL A 20 -9.80 2.90 2.23
CA VAL A 20 -9.81 3.47 0.87
C VAL A 20 -9.73 4.98 0.97
N GLY A 21 -8.54 5.53 0.76
CA GLY A 21 -8.34 6.97 0.67
C GLY A 21 -8.83 7.55 -0.66
N HIS A 22 -9.55 8.67 -0.61
CA HIS A 22 -9.84 9.46 -1.81
C HIS A 22 -8.65 10.35 -2.17
N VAL A 23 -8.00 10.08 -3.31
CA VAL A 23 -7.00 11.00 -3.88
C VAL A 23 -7.73 12.07 -4.70
N VAL A 24 -7.78 13.30 -4.18
CA VAL A 24 -8.17 14.48 -4.95
C VAL A 24 -6.91 15.05 -5.61
N HIS A 25 -6.81 14.93 -6.94
CA HIS A 25 -5.79 15.66 -7.69
C HIS A 25 -6.11 17.17 -7.62
N ALA A 26 -5.24 17.92 -6.94
CA ALA A 26 -5.20 19.37 -7.07
C ALA A 26 -4.59 19.73 -8.44
N GLY A 27 -5.44 19.91 -9.44
CA GLY A 27 -5.08 20.56 -10.70
C GLY A 27 -5.22 22.07 -10.56
N THR A 28 -4.10 22.78 -10.63
CA THR A 28 -4.05 24.23 -10.81
C THR A 28 -4.43 24.64 -12.24
N ASP A 29 -4.99 25.85 -12.32
CA ASP A 29 -5.20 26.75 -13.46
C ASP A 29 -6.51 26.68 -14.27
N GLY A 30 -7.33 27.73 -14.06
CA GLY A 30 -7.42 28.76 -15.10
C GLY A 30 -8.72 28.89 -15.90
N ALA A 31 -9.55 29.83 -15.44
CA ALA A 31 -10.43 30.72 -16.22
C ALA A 31 -11.78 30.22 -16.77
N GLY A 32 -12.83 30.94 -16.35
CA GLY A 32 -13.87 31.41 -17.28
C GLY A 32 -15.32 31.05 -16.95
N GLY A 33 -16.05 31.99 -16.35
CA GLY A 33 -17.32 32.45 -16.90
C GLY A 33 -18.61 31.68 -16.57
N GLU A 34 -19.48 32.39 -15.83
CA GLU A 34 -20.93 32.47 -16.04
C GLU A 34 -21.88 31.45 -15.37
N SER A 35 -22.56 31.98 -14.33
CA SER A 35 -24.02 32.17 -14.26
C SER A 35 -24.93 30.97 -13.96
N GLY A 36 -25.74 31.15 -12.90
CA GLY A 36 -27.17 30.75 -12.93
C GLY A 36 -27.63 29.65 -11.98
N ASP A 37 -27.90 30.04 -10.73
CA ASP A 37 -29.20 29.87 -10.06
C ASP A 37 -30.04 28.59 -10.32
N ALA A 38 -30.16 27.70 -9.31
CA ALA A 38 -31.41 27.03 -8.97
C ALA A 38 -31.29 26.16 -7.70
N ARG A 39 -31.77 26.72 -6.58
CA ARG A 39 -32.14 25.97 -5.36
C ARG A 39 -33.51 25.29 -5.52
N ARG A 40 -33.67 24.18 -4.78
CA ARG A 40 -34.93 23.59 -4.22
C ARG A 40 -35.88 22.80 -5.14
N ARG A 41 -36.08 21.53 -4.77
CA ARG A 41 -37.33 20.88 -4.26
C ARG A 41 -36.99 19.39 -3.97
N ALA A 42 -37.04 18.92 -2.72
CA ALA A 42 -38.21 18.28 -2.06
C ALA A 42 -38.80 17.16 -2.95
N ALA A 43 -38.91 15.88 -2.61
CA ALA A 43 -39.19 15.12 -1.38
C ALA A 43 -40.22 14.03 -1.82
N GLU A 44 -40.15 12.85 -1.20
CA GLU A 44 -41.15 11.76 -1.18
C GLU A 44 -41.34 10.86 -2.43
N ALA A 45 -40.88 9.61 -2.33
CA ALA A 45 -41.59 8.45 -2.86
C ALA A 45 -41.16 7.12 -2.18
N GLY A 46 -42.04 6.63 -1.31
CA GLY A 46 -42.45 5.23 -1.11
C GLY A 46 -41.48 4.05 -1.35
N ARG A 47 -41.19 3.36 -0.23
CA ARG A 47 -40.95 1.91 -0.05
C ARG A 47 -41.12 1.01 -1.29
N ARG A 48 -40.09 0.22 -1.58
CA ARG A 48 -40.18 -1.19 -1.99
C ARG A 48 -38.89 -1.92 -1.61
N ARG A 49 -38.99 -2.83 -0.63
CA ARG A 49 -37.99 -3.89 -0.41
C ARG A 49 -37.96 -4.78 -1.65
N VAL A 50 -36.78 -4.93 -2.23
CA VAL A 50 -36.48 -5.97 -3.22
C VAL A 50 -35.43 -6.86 -2.58
N PRO A 51 -35.70 -8.15 -2.30
CA PRO A 51 -34.68 -9.08 -1.89
C PRO A 51 -33.93 -9.56 -3.13
N GLY A 52 -32.61 -9.43 -3.12
CA GLY A 52 -31.74 -9.97 -4.17
C GLY A 52 -31.35 -8.95 -5.25
N GLY A 53 -30.18 -8.35 -5.08
CA GLY A 53 -29.35 -7.79 -6.14
C GLY A 53 -27.93 -7.87 -5.61
N PHE A 54 -27.09 -8.81 -6.04
CA PHE A 54 -26.34 -8.72 -7.29
C PHE A 54 -25.92 -7.27 -7.57
N PHE A 55 -25.14 -6.69 -6.67
CA PHE A 55 -24.45 -5.45 -6.95
C PHE A 55 -23.16 -5.75 -7.68
N ILE A 56 -23.24 -5.49 -8.97
CA ILE A 56 -22.17 -5.24 -9.91
C ILE A 56 -21.20 -4.28 -9.22
N ALA A 57 -20.10 -4.82 -8.69
CA ALA A 57 -18.94 -4.03 -8.33
C ALA A 57 -18.58 -3.22 -9.57
N ARG A 58 -18.72 -1.89 -9.45
CA ARG A 58 -18.24 -0.95 -10.45
C ARG A 58 -16.75 -1.18 -10.52
N ARG A 59 -16.34 -1.95 -11.54
CA ARG A 59 -14.99 -2.37 -11.89
C ARG A 59 -13.99 -1.26 -11.57
N LEU A 60 -13.46 -1.27 -10.35
CA LEU A 60 -12.22 -0.60 -10.04
C LEU A 60 -11.23 -1.29 -10.94
N ARG A 61 -10.81 -0.59 -12.00
CA ARG A 61 -9.60 -0.94 -12.72
C ARG A 61 -8.44 -0.66 -11.75
N ALA A 62 -8.31 -1.49 -10.72
CA ALA A 62 -7.01 -1.80 -10.15
C ALA A 62 -6.14 -2.22 -11.34
N GLY A 63 -4.90 -1.75 -11.44
CA GLY A 63 -3.98 -2.13 -12.51
C GLY A 63 -3.94 -3.65 -12.62
N MET A 64 -4.69 -4.20 -13.57
CA MET A 64 -4.82 -5.63 -13.79
C MET A 64 -3.52 -6.07 -14.47
N SER A 65 -2.82 -7.05 -13.89
CA SER A 65 -1.69 -7.69 -14.59
C SER A 65 -2.14 -8.08 -15.99
N GLY A 66 -1.46 -7.56 -17.01
CA GLY A 66 -1.76 -7.93 -18.39
C GLY A 66 -1.60 -9.44 -18.58
N ALA A 67 -0.70 -10.08 -17.81
CA ALA A 67 -0.45 -11.51 -17.86
C ALA A 67 -1.62 -12.39 -17.38
N LEU A 68 -2.51 -11.91 -16.51
CA LEU A 68 -3.68 -12.68 -16.07
C LEU A 68 -4.93 -12.43 -16.90
N GLU A 69 -5.03 -11.25 -17.54
CA GLU A 69 -6.13 -10.93 -18.45
C GLU A 69 -5.92 -11.46 -19.87
N ASP A 70 -4.66 -11.52 -20.32
CA ASP A 70 -4.30 -11.90 -21.67
C ASP A 70 -3.29 -13.06 -21.70
N LYS A 71 -3.72 -14.18 -22.28
CA LYS A 71 -2.90 -15.38 -22.52
C LYS A 71 -1.62 -15.05 -23.28
N ARG A 72 -1.65 -14.04 -24.16
CA ARG A 72 -0.48 -13.58 -24.91
C ARG A 72 0.56 -12.97 -23.97
N THR A 73 0.13 -12.08 -23.08
CA THR A 73 0.99 -11.43 -22.09
C THR A 73 1.54 -12.44 -21.08
N ALA A 74 0.73 -13.40 -20.63
CA ALA A 74 1.19 -14.50 -19.76
C ALA A 74 2.33 -15.30 -20.39
N THR A 75 2.18 -15.60 -21.69
CA THR A 75 3.19 -16.35 -22.44
C THR A 75 4.45 -15.52 -22.64
N ARG A 76 4.31 -14.21 -22.93
CA ARG A 76 5.44 -13.28 -23.03
C ARG A 76 6.21 -13.15 -21.71
N LEU A 77 5.51 -13.04 -20.59
CA LEU A 77 6.09 -13.00 -19.24
C LEU A 77 6.96 -14.24 -19.00
N ARG A 78 6.38 -15.42 -19.22
CA ARG A 78 7.09 -16.70 -19.02
C ARG A 78 8.30 -16.83 -19.94
N ILE A 79 8.19 -16.45 -21.22
CA ILE A 79 9.32 -16.45 -22.15
C ILE A 79 10.42 -15.48 -21.70
N LEU A 80 10.07 -14.29 -21.25
CA LEU A 80 11.03 -13.28 -20.83
C LEU A 80 11.77 -13.70 -19.54
N VAL A 81 11.07 -14.34 -18.59
CA VAL A 81 11.68 -14.98 -17.40
C VAL A 81 12.70 -16.04 -17.81
N GLU A 82 12.34 -16.94 -18.74
CA GLU A 82 13.26 -17.98 -19.22
C GLU A 82 14.51 -17.41 -19.93
N ILE A 83 14.36 -16.30 -20.66
CA ILE A 83 15.50 -15.59 -21.24
C ILE A 83 16.32 -14.91 -20.13
N ALA A 84 15.70 -14.27 -19.15
CA ALA A 84 16.40 -13.59 -18.06
C ALA A 84 17.23 -14.55 -17.19
N ASP A 85 16.72 -15.75 -16.94
CA ASP A 85 17.36 -16.79 -16.12
C ASP A 85 18.54 -17.46 -16.83
N ARG A 86 18.50 -17.57 -18.17
CA ARG A 86 19.46 -18.34 -18.98
C ARG A 86 20.25 -17.51 -19.99
N GLN A 87 20.09 -16.18 -19.98
CA GLN A 87 20.87 -15.29 -20.85
C GLN A 87 22.38 -15.43 -20.62
N PRO A 88 23.21 -15.18 -21.66
CA PRO A 88 22.83 -14.77 -23.00
C PRO A 88 22.50 -15.93 -23.95
N ALA A 89 22.67 -17.19 -23.53
CA ALA A 89 22.62 -18.36 -24.40
C ALA A 89 21.50 -19.33 -23.97
N VAL A 90 20.31 -19.10 -24.52
CA VAL A 90 19.17 -20.01 -24.39
C VAL A 90 18.56 -20.28 -25.76
N SER A 91 18.34 -21.55 -26.09
CA SER A 91 17.72 -21.93 -27.35
C SER A 91 16.19 -21.79 -27.29
N GLN A 92 15.57 -21.54 -28.44
CA GLN A 92 14.10 -21.48 -28.54
C GLN A 92 13.44 -22.83 -28.20
N GLY A 93 14.17 -23.94 -28.29
CA GLY A 93 13.70 -25.27 -27.88
C GLY A 93 13.60 -25.39 -26.36
N GLU A 94 14.64 -24.96 -25.64
CA GLU A 94 14.67 -25.00 -24.17
C GLU A 94 13.60 -24.07 -23.56
N VAL A 95 13.41 -22.87 -24.14
CA VAL A 95 12.33 -21.97 -23.73
C VAL A 95 10.96 -22.58 -24.03
N ALA A 96 10.79 -23.21 -25.20
CA ALA A 96 9.53 -23.84 -25.58
C ALA A 96 9.12 -24.96 -24.63
N GLU A 97 10.08 -25.80 -24.23
CA GLU A 97 9.88 -26.87 -23.26
C GLU A 97 9.47 -26.32 -21.88
N ALA A 98 10.20 -25.33 -21.36
CA ALA A 98 9.92 -24.74 -20.05
C ALA A 98 8.57 -23.99 -19.99
N VAL A 99 8.21 -23.29 -21.07
CA VAL A 99 6.95 -22.53 -21.14
C VAL A 99 5.76 -23.42 -21.54
N GLY A 100 6.01 -24.58 -22.17
CA GLY A 100 4.95 -25.47 -22.66
C GLY A 100 4.27 -24.95 -23.93
N VAL A 101 5.05 -24.37 -24.84
CA VAL A 101 4.59 -23.86 -26.16
C VAL A 101 5.47 -24.41 -27.28
N THR A 102 5.12 -24.17 -28.54
CA THR A 102 5.97 -24.61 -29.67
C THR A 102 7.16 -23.67 -29.85
N SER A 103 8.29 -24.18 -30.36
CA SER A 103 9.46 -23.33 -30.67
C SER A 103 9.16 -22.25 -31.71
N GLN A 104 8.19 -22.49 -32.61
CA GLN A 104 7.70 -21.47 -33.53
C GLN A 104 6.98 -20.34 -32.80
N ALA A 105 6.13 -20.66 -31.82
CA ALA A 105 5.47 -19.66 -30.98
C ALA A 105 6.50 -18.85 -30.19
N VAL A 106 7.51 -19.50 -29.61
CA VAL A 106 8.62 -18.79 -28.95
C VAL A 106 9.30 -17.83 -29.93
N SER A 107 9.61 -18.27 -31.15
CA SER A 107 10.22 -17.42 -32.18
C SER A 107 9.39 -16.17 -32.49
N GLU A 108 8.07 -16.30 -32.52
CA GLU A 108 7.16 -15.18 -32.76
C GLU A 108 7.10 -14.23 -31.56
N TYR A 109 6.92 -14.76 -30.35
CA TYR A 109 6.91 -13.96 -29.12
C TYR A 109 8.23 -13.24 -28.89
N THR A 110 9.38 -13.90 -29.13
CA THR A 110 10.68 -13.25 -28.98
C THR A 110 10.87 -12.13 -30.00
N ARG A 111 10.33 -12.23 -31.22
CA ARG A 111 10.37 -11.10 -32.17
C ARG A 111 9.59 -9.91 -31.64
N GLN A 112 8.40 -10.13 -31.09
CA GLN A 112 7.59 -9.06 -30.52
C GLN A 112 8.26 -8.45 -29.27
N LEU A 113 8.86 -9.28 -28.41
CA LEU A 113 9.64 -8.78 -27.26
C LEU A 113 10.86 -7.94 -27.70
N VAL A 114 11.45 -8.24 -28.86
CA VAL A 114 12.51 -7.41 -29.47
C VAL A 114 11.93 -6.12 -30.05
N GLU A 115 10.79 -6.19 -30.75
CA GLU A 115 10.08 -5.02 -31.30
C GLU A 115 9.65 -4.04 -30.20
N ASP A 116 9.20 -4.55 -29.05
CA ASP A 116 8.78 -3.78 -27.88
C ASP A 116 9.96 -3.34 -27.00
N GLY A 117 11.21 -3.68 -27.37
CA GLY A 117 12.42 -3.24 -26.69
C GLY A 117 12.72 -3.93 -25.36
N TYR A 118 12.05 -5.04 -25.03
CA TYR A 118 12.28 -5.82 -23.80
C TYR A 118 13.43 -6.83 -23.94
N VAL A 119 13.78 -7.21 -25.16
CA VAL A 119 14.85 -8.16 -25.47
C VAL A 119 15.73 -7.62 -26.59
N GLU A 120 17.04 -7.81 -26.44
CA GLU A 120 18.03 -7.58 -27.49
C GLU A 120 18.56 -8.90 -28.04
N LYS A 121 18.84 -8.92 -29.34
CA LYS A 121 19.40 -10.09 -30.03
C LYS A 121 20.90 -9.90 -30.27
N GLU A 122 21.72 -10.65 -29.53
CA GLU A 122 23.19 -10.61 -29.61
C GLU A 122 23.77 -11.62 -30.63
N GLY A 123 22.94 -12.46 -31.25
CA GLY A 123 23.39 -13.42 -32.26
C GLY A 123 22.36 -14.48 -32.63
N ARG A 124 22.82 -15.55 -33.28
CA ARG A 124 21.98 -16.73 -33.50
C ARG A 124 21.66 -17.37 -32.15
N SER A 125 20.38 -17.39 -31.79
CA SER A 125 19.90 -17.96 -30.53
C SER A 125 20.56 -17.37 -29.27
N ARG A 126 20.96 -16.10 -29.34
CA ARG A 126 21.48 -15.36 -28.18
C ARG A 126 20.64 -14.11 -27.95
N TYR A 127 20.05 -14.05 -26.76
CA TYR A 127 19.11 -13.03 -26.36
C TYR A 127 19.50 -12.50 -24.98
N ARG A 128 19.35 -11.19 -24.79
CA ARG A 128 19.59 -10.50 -23.53
C ARG A 128 18.36 -9.68 -23.18
N VAL A 129 17.96 -9.69 -21.92
CA VAL A 129 16.85 -8.83 -21.46
C VAL A 129 17.39 -7.40 -21.26
N THR A 130 16.66 -6.41 -21.77
CA THR A 130 17.00 -4.99 -21.61
C THR A 130 16.60 -4.49 -20.22
N LYS A 131 16.93 -3.23 -19.89
CA LYS A 131 16.48 -2.65 -18.62
C LYS A 131 14.96 -2.51 -18.59
N GLU A 132 14.39 -2.08 -19.70
CA GLU A 132 12.96 -1.94 -19.91
C GLU A 132 12.25 -3.29 -19.78
N GLY A 133 12.87 -4.37 -20.25
CA GLY A 133 12.37 -5.72 -20.06
C GLY A 133 12.40 -6.17 -18.59
N VAL A 134 13.46 -5.82 -17.85
CA VAL A 134 13.55 -6.11 -16.40
C VAL A 134 12.51 -5.31 -15.62
N ASP A 135 12.34 -4.02 -15.92
CA ASP A 135 11.34 -3.17 -15.27
C ASP A 135 9.92 -3.70 -15.51
N TRP A 136 9.64 -4.14 -16.75
CA TRP A 136 8.38 -4.78 -17.09
C TRP A 136 8.16 -6.10 -16.34
N LEU A 137 9.19 -6.95 -16.18
CA LEU A 137 9.11 -8.16 -15.36
C LEU A 137 8.76 -7.85 -13.90
N PHE A 138 9.39 -6.82 -13.31
CA PHE A 138 9.09 -6.40 -11.94
C PHE A 138 7.65 -5.92 -11.79
N GLN A 139 7.15 -5.14 -12.75
CA GLN A 139 5.77 -4.65 -12.73
C GLN A 139 4.77 -5.80 -12.78
N GLU A 140 4.90 -6.71 -13.76
CA GLU A 140 3.97 -7.85 -13.88
C GLU A 140 4.04 -8.79 -12.67
N ALA A 141 5.22 -9.01 -12.09
CA ALA A 141 5.36 -9.80 -10.87
C ALA A 141 4.69 -9.15 -9.66
N LYS A 142 4.81 -7.82 -9.51
CA LYS A 142 4.09 -7.04 -8.48
C LYS A 142 2.57 -7.15 -8.67
N ASP A 143 2.09 -7.03 -9.91
CA ASP A 143 0.67 -7.09 -10.23
C ASP A 143 0.09 -8.49 -9.98
N LEU A 144 0.82 -9.55 -10.34
CA LEU A 144 0.44 -10.94 -10.05
C LEU A 144 0.34 -11.21 -8.54
N ARG A 145 1.29 -10.70 -7.75
CA ARG A 145 1.23 -10.83 -6.28
C ARG A 145 0.02 -10.09 -5.72
N ARG A 146 -0.21 -8.84 -6.14
CA ARG A 146 -1.37 -8.05 -5.72
C ARG A 146 -2.69 -8.77 -6.04
N PHE A 147 -2.78 -9.42 -7.19
CA PHE A 147 -3.95 -10.20 -7.55
C PHE A 147 -4.10 -11.46 -6.68
N ALA A 148 -3.01 -12.19 -6.42
CA ALA A 148 -3.04 -13.35 -5.54
C ALA A 148 -3.52 -12.96 -4.15
N ASP A 149 -2.97 -11.89 -3.58
CA ASP A 149 -3.38 -11.30 -2.31
C ASP A 149 -4.88 -10.96 -2.34
N HIS A 150 -5.37 -10.27 -3.38
CA HIS A 150 -6.81 -9.99 -3.53
C HIS A 150 -7.68 -11.26 -3.55
N VAL A 151 -7.26 -12.31 -4.26
CA VAL A 151 -8.07 -13.54 -4.33
C VAL A 151 -8.05 -14.30 -3.01
N THR A 152 -6.91 -14.40 -2.35
CA THR A 152 -6.80 -15.11 -1.07
C THR A 152 -7.50 -14.34 0.04
N ASP A 153 -7.36 -13.02 0.05
CA ASP A 153 -7.73 -12.17 1.17
C ASP A 153 -9.18 -11.63 1.01
N ASP A 154 -9.63 -11.33 -0.22
CA ASP A 154 -10.94 -10.71 -0.45
C ASP A 154 -12.00 -11.66 -1.06
N VAL A 155 -11.60 -12.75 -1.73
CA VAL A 155 -12.53 -13.62 -2.49
C VAL A 155 -12.71 -15.01 -1.88
N LEU A 156 -11.64 -15.64 -1.42
CA LEU A 156 -11.67 -17.04 -0.98
C LEU A 156 -11.88 -17.22 0.53
N GLU A 157 -11.81 -16.16 1.34
CA GLU A 157 -11.78 -16.32 2.79
C GLU A 157 -13.15 -16.36 3.49
N SER A 158 -13.28 -17.38 4.35
CA SER A 158 -14.34 -17.68 5.31
C SER A 158 -14.43 -16.63 6.43
N VAL A 159 -15.65 -16.28 6.85
CA VAL A 159 -16.03 -15.55 8.09
C VAL A 159 -14.82 -14.94 8.82
N GLN A 160 -14.32 -13.81 8.31
CA GLN A 160 -13.18 -13.12 8.91
C GLN A 160 -13.61 -12.62 10.29
N GLU A 161 -12.82 -13.00 11.30
CA GLU A 161 -12.85 -12.41 12.63
C GLU A 161 -11.65 -11.44 12.70
N ASP A 162 -11.90 -10.15 12.96
CA ASP A 162 -10.86 -9.13 13.17
C ASP A 162 -10.96 -8.53 14.57
N ALA A 163 -9.84 -8.05 15.09
CA ALA A 163 -9.77 -7.44 16.40
C ALA A 163 -9.99 -5.92 16.31
N ALA A 164 -10.83 -5.39 17.20
CA ALA A 164 -11.01 -3.96 17.40
C ALA A 164 -10.84 -3.61 18.88
N LEU A 165 -10.60 -2.33 19.16
CA LEU A 165 -10.69 -1.78 20.51
C LEU A 165 -12.15 -1.45 20.82
N ALA A 166 -12.70 -2.07 21.86
CA ALA A 166 -14.04 -1.75 22.33
C ALA A 166 -14.05 -0.33 22.94
N THR A 167 -14.94 0.55 22.48
CA THR A 167 -15.03 1.90 23.06
C THR A 167 -15.83 1.93 24.36
N GLU A 168 -16.69 0.92 24.55
CA GLU A 168 -17.56 0.69 25.70
C GLU A 168 -17.72 -0.82 25.87
N ALA A 169 -18.27 -1.28 26.99
CA ALA A 169 -18.52 -2.69 27.21
C ALA A 169 -19.48 -3.27 26.15
N VAL A 170 -19.12 -4.43 25.61
CA VAL A 170 -19.87 -5.17 24.58
C VAL A 170 -19.99 -6.64 24.95
N GLU A 171 -21.14 -7.23 24.67
CA GLU A 171 -21.36 -8.67 24.83
C GLU A 171 -21.08 -9.43 23.54
N ALA A 172 -20.84 -10.74 23.62
CA ALA A 172 -20.69 -11.57 22.43
C ALA A 172 -22.01 -11.67 21.63
N GLY A 173 -21.94 -11.51 20.32
CA GLY A 173 -23.10 -11.49 19.42
C GLY A 173 -23.78 -10.12 19.30
N GLU A 174 -23.20 -9.08 19.88
CA GLU A 174 -23.70 -7.72 19.82
C GLU A 174 -23.31 -7.03 18.52
N THR A 175 -24.23 -6.24 17.96
CA THR A 175 -23.94 -5.41 16.79
C THR A 175 -23.21 -4.14 17.21
N VAL A 176 -22.10 -3.87 16.54
CA VAL A 176 -21.23 -2.73 16.80
C VAL A 176 -21.01 -1.93 15.52
N THR A 177 -20.80 -0.63 15.70
CA THR A 177 -20.41 0.32 14.68
C THR A 177 -18.89 0.39 14.68
N LEU A 178 -18.31 0.29 13.50
CA LEU A 178 -16.87 0.26 13.30
C LEU A 178 -16.34 1.62 12.86
N SER A 179 -15.19 2.00 13.40
CA SER A 179 -14.47 3.21 12.98
C SER A 179 -12.96 3.02 13.11
N LEU A 180 -12.18 3.74 12.30
CA LEU A 180 -10.73 3.78 12.46
C LEU A 180 -10.33 5.02 13.25
N ARG A 181 -9.60 4.85 14.36
CA ARG A 181 -9.11 5.95 15.20
C ARG A 181 -7.70 5.62 15.68
N GLY A 182 -6.77 6.57 15.60
CA GLY A 182 -5.38 6.33 15.97
C GLY A 182 -4.74 5.15 15.24
N GLY A 183 -5.17 4.88 14.00
CA GLY A 183 -4.71 3.74 13.21
C GLY A 183 -5.23 2.36 13.66
N HIS A 184 -6.17 2.31 14.61
CA HIS A 184 -6.77 1.09 15.12
C HIS A 184 -8.27 1.04 14.81
N LEU A 185 -8.76 -0.17 14.52
CA LEU A 185 -10.18 -0.43 14.43
C LEU A 185 -10.79 -0.28 15.83
N HIS A 186 -11.90 0.42 15.92
CA HIS A 186 -12.67 0.61 17.14
C HIS A 186 -14.09 0.12 16.94
N ALA A 187 -14.66 -0.48 17.98
CA ALA A 187 -16.01 -0.99 18.01
C ALA A 187 -16.83 -0.26 19.07
N THR A 188 -17.86 0.44 18.61
CA THR A 188 -18.82 1.13 19.48
C THR A 188 -20.15 0.40 19.45
N PRO A 189 -20.80 0.12 20.58
CA PRO A 189 -22.12 -0.52 20.60
C PRO A 189 -23.14 0.17 19.67
N GLY A 190 -23.94 -0.62 18.96
CA GLY A 190 -25.00 -0.14 18.08
C GLY A 190 -24.67 -0.14 16.59
N ASP A 191 -25.62 0.25 15.75
CA ASP A 191 -25.60 0.08 14.28
C ASP A 191 -25.76 1.40 13.51
N ALA A 192 -25.45 2.53 14.15
CA ALA A 192 -25.75 3.85 13.61
C ALA A 192 -24.73 4.37 12.59
N GLY A 193 -23.56 3.73 12.45
CA GLY A 193 -22.49 4.19 11.57
C GLY A 193 -22.49 3.59 10.16
N PRO A 194 -21.58 4.07 9.30
CA PRO A 194 -21.48 3.64 7.89
C PRO A 194 -20.86 2.24 7.71
N ALA A 195 -20.25 1.70 8.77
CA ALA A 195 -19.70 0.35 8.83
C ALA A 195 -20.11 -0.31 10.16
N THR A 196 -20.50 -1.57 10.09
CA THR A 196 -20.95 -2.36 11.24
C THR A 196 -20.32 -3.75 11.23
N GLY A 197 -20.39 -4.41 12.38
CA GLY A 197 -19.99 -5.81 12.56
C GLY A 197 -20.73 -6.42 13.75
N VAL A 198 -20.44 -7.69 14.02
CA VAL A 198 -20.98 -8.45 15.15
C VAL A 198 -19.83 -9.01 15.96
N THR A 199 -19.82 -8.76 17.27
CA THR A 199 -18.79 -9.27 18.16
C THR A 199 -18.88 -10.80 18.29
N THR A 200 -17.75 -11.49 18.37
CA THR A 200 -17.68 -12.93 18.69
C THR A 200 -17.22 -13.18 20.12
N THR A 201 -16.61 -12.18 20.76
CA THR A 201 -16.23 -12.16 22.18
C THR A 201 -16.87 -10.98 22.90
N ALA A 202 -16.97 -11.06 24.24
CA ALA A 202 -17.28 -9.90 25.07
C ALA A 202 -15.99 -9.16 25.43
N ALA A 203 -16.08 -7.86 25.70
CA ALA A 203 -14.96 -7.01 26.09
C ALA A 203 -15.44 -5.81 26.89
N GLU A 204 -14.64 -5.33 27.84
CA GLU A 204 -14.84 -4.04 28.48
C GLU A 204 -14.27 -2.91 27.62
N ALA A 205 -14.52 -1.65 27.99
CA ALA A 205 -13.94 -0.50 27.32
C ALA A 205 -12.39 -0.57 27.31
N ASP A 206 -11.79 -0.21 26.18
CA ASP A 206 -10.35 -0.24 25.88
C ASP A 206 -9.71 -1.64 25.82
N GLU A 207 -10.50 -2.73 25.85
CA GLU A 207 -10.03 -4.10 25.60
C GLU A 207 -10.20 -4.51 24.12
N ASP A 208 -9.50 -5.57 23.72
CA ASP A 208 -9.65 -6.16 22.39
C ASP A 208 -10.94 -7.00 22.29
N VAL A 209 -11.69 -6.81 21.21
CA VAL A 209 -12.88 -7.57 20.87
C VAL A 209 -12.76 -8.16 19.47
N SER A 210 -13.09 -9.45 19.32
CA SER A 210 -13.15 -10.10 18.02
C SER A 210 -14.50 -9.81 17.34
N ILE A 211 -14.47 -9.51 16.05
CA ILE A 211 -15.63 -9.03 15.27
C ILE A 211 -15.71 -9.75 13.95
N THR A 212 -16.91 -10.14 13.54
CA THR A 212 -17.19 -10.71 12.23
C THR A 212 -18.39 -10.04 11.57
N GLY A 213 -18.79 -10.54 10.39
CA GLY A 213 -20.01 -10.09 9.72
C GLY A 213 -19.95 -8.62 9.31
N PHE A 214 -18.79 -8.18 8.83
CA PHE A 214 -18.55 -6.80 8.42
C PHE A 214 -19.52 -6.38 7.31
N GLU A 215 -20.20 -5.27 7.53
CA GLU A 215 -21.05 -4.62 6.54
C GLU A 215 -20.69 -3.13 6.43
N GLY A 216 -20.82 -2.57 5.22
CA GLY A 216 -20.55 -1.14 4.97
C GLY A 216 -19.09 -0.82 4.68
N VAL A 217 -18.74 0.47 4.73
CA VAL A 217 -17.40 0.98 4.42
C VAL A 217 -16.96 1.94 5.51
N ILE A 218 -15.76 1.73 6.05
CA ILE A 218 -15.17 2.67 7.01
C ILE A 218 -14.62 3.85 6.21
N GLU A 219 -15.27 5.01 6.34
CA GLU A 219 -14.75 6.25 5.78
C GLU A 219 -13.50 6.69 6.54
N MET A 220 -12.41 6.95 5.81
CA MET A 220 -11.15 7.40 6.37
C MET A 220 -10.46 8.35 5.39
N ASP A 221 -9.98 9.48 5.92
CA ASP A 221 -9.07 10.33 5.18
C ASP A 221 -7.66 9.75 5.24
N PRO A 222 -6.96 9.58 4.09
CA PRO A 222 -5.58 9.14 4.11
C PRO A 222 -4.72 10.15 4.87
N GLY A 223 -3.79 9.61 5.66
CA GLY A 223 -2.83 10.41 6.41
C GLY A 223 -1.81 11.07 5.49
N SER A 224 -0.96 11.90 6.07
CA SER A 224 0.09 12.64 5.37
C SER A 224 1.47 12.29 5.91
N VAL A 225 2.50 12.47 5.09
CA VAL A 225 3.89 12.32 5.53
C VAL A 225 4.70 13.58 5.26
N THR A 226 5.35 14.11 6.28
CA THR A 226 6.33 15.19 6.14
C THR A 226 7.75 14.64 6.33
N VAL A 227 8.58 14.74 5.30
CA VAL A 227 9.99 14.34 5.36
C VAL A 227 10.85 15.56 5.68
N VAL A 228 11.42 15.61 6.88
CA VAL A 228 12.26 16.71 7.34
C VAL A 228 13.73 16.35 7.16
N GLN A 229 14.41 17.08 6.28
CA GLN A 229 15.81 16.84 5.97
C GLN A 229 16.75 17.48 7.02
N VAL A 230 17.72 16.68 7.48
CA VAL A 230 18.82 17.16 8.32
C VAL A 230 20.18 16.94 7.62
N PRO A 231 21.15 17.86 7.81
CA PRO A 231 22.47 17.71 7.21
C PRO A 231 23.21 16.46 7.71
N PRO A 232 24.09 15.85 6.89
CA PRO A 232 24.97 14.79 7.37
C PRO A 232 26.04 15.34 8.33
N ALA A 233 26.65 14.47 9.14
CA ALA A 233 27.62 14.86 10.18
C ALA A 233 28.82 15.64 9.62
N ARG A 234 29.27 15.29 8.40
CA ARG A 234 30.34 15.98 7.66
C ARG A 234 30.00 17.42 7.29
N SER A 235 28.72 17.77 7.26
CA SER A 235 28.19 19.10 6.96
C SER A 235 27.60 19.80 8.18
N GLY A 236 27.99 19.39 9.39
CA GLY A 236 27.52 19.97 10.65
C GLY A 236 26.52 19.09 11.41
N GLY A 237 25.81 18.19 10.73
CA GLY A 237 24.88 17.26 11.36
C GLY A 237 23.81 17.96 12.20
N SER A 238 23.46 17.34 13.32
CA SER A 238 22.54 17.90 14.32
C SER A 238 23.00 19.19 15.00
N ARG A 239 24.17 19.75 14.69
CA ARG A 239 24.64 21.04 15.25
C ARG A 239 24.12 22.24 14.46
N THR A 240 23.73 22.03 13.21
CA THR A 240 23.26 23.07 12.28
C THR A 240 21.75 23.02 12.03
N VAL A 241 21.04 22.15 12.75
CA VAL A 241 19.57 22.04 12.72
C VAL A 241 18.95 23.09 13.63
N GLU A 242 17.88 23.75 13.16
CA GLU A 242 17.02 24.59 14.00
C GLU A 242 16.08 23.70 14.81
N LEU A 243 16.41 23.50 16.09
CA LEU A 243 15.71 22.56 16.96
C LEU A 243 14.27 22.97 17.23
N ASP A 244 13.99 24.26 17.41
CA ASP A 244 12.62 24.75 17.66
C ASP A 244 11.71 24.48 16.45
N ARG A 245 12.23 24.73 15.24
CA ARG A 245 11.51 24.45 14.00
C ARG A 245 11.31 22.95 13.78
N LEU A 246 12.30 22.12 14.16
CA LEU A 246 12.17 20.67 14.11
C LEU A 246 11.09 20.17 15.08
N ALA A 247 11.07 20.70 16.31
CA ALA A 247 10.05 20.36 17.30
C ALA A 247 8.64 20.78 16.84
N GLU A 248 8.51 21.99 16.28
CA GLU A 248 7.24 22.49 15.71
C GLU A 248 6.75 21.59 14.58
N ALA A 249 7.63 21.15 13.68
CA ALA A 249 7.28 20.23 12.60
C ALA A 249 6.81 18.85 13.10
N CYS A 250 7.17 18.45 14.31
CA CYS A 250 6.80 17.16 14.90
C CYS A 250 5.62 17.27 15.89
N ALA A 251 5.16 18.47 16.23
CA ALA A 251 4.24 18.69 17.35
C ALA A 251 2.87 18.03 17.16
N ASP A 252 2.36 18.05 15.92
CA ASP A 252 1.05 17.49 15.56
C ASP A 252 1.15 16.12 14.87
N ALA A 253 2.34 15.49 14.90
CA ALA A 253 2.55 14.20 14.28
C ALA A 253 2.09 13.06 15.21
N ASP A 254 1.31 12.12 14.68
CA ASP A 254 0.95 10.89 15.39
C ASP A 254 2.15 9.94 15.49
N VAL A 255 3.02 9.96 14.49
CA VAL A 255 4.20 9.08 14.39
C VAL A 255 5.43 9.88 13.97
N VAL A 256 6.49 9.84 14.78
CA VAL A 256 7.78 10.43 14.43
C VAL A 256 8.85 9.35 14.33
N VAL A 257 9.49 9.24 13.16
CA VAL A 257 10.53 8.24 12.89
C VAL A 257 11.80 8.89 12.35
N ALA A 258 12.92 8.21 12.51
CA ALA A 258 14.23 8.73 12.14
C ALA A 258 14.95 7.86 11.10
N ALA A 259 15.42 8.47 10.02
CA ALA A 259 16.30 7.83 9.04
C ALA A 259 17.72 8.42 9.15
N GLY A 260 18.61 7.73 9.87
CA GLY A 260 20.00 8.12 10.04
C GLY A 260 20.35 8.61 11.43
N VAL A 261 21.64 8.56 11.78
CA VAL A 261 22.12 8.91 13.12
C VAL A 261 21.95 10.40 13.42
N GLU A 262 22.16 11.27 12.42
CA GLU A 262 21.97 12.72 12.58
C GLU A 262 20.52 13.07 12.86
N ALA A 263 19.56 12.36 12.27
CA ALA A 263 18.14 12.52 12.55
C ALA A 263 17.82 12.14 14.00
N VAL A 264 18.28 10.97 14.45
CA VAL A 264 18.11 10.52 15.85
C VAL A 264 18.67 11.53 16.84
N VAL A 265 19.88 12.04 16.59
CA VAL A 265 20.50 13.03 17.50
C VAL A 265 19.77 14.38 17.44
N SER A 266 19.27 14.79 16.28
CA SER A 266 18.50 16.04 16.14
C SER A 266 17.18 15.98 16.91
N LEU A 267 16.42 14.89 16.76
CA LEU A 267 15.17 14.66 17.49
C LEU A 267 15.38 14.63 19.01
N ARG A 268 16.43 13.93 19.48
CA ARG A 268 16.80 13.94 20.91
C ARG A 268 17.14 15.32 21.45
N LYS A 269 17.82 16.16 20.66
CA LYS A 269 18.15 17.53 21.06
C LYS A 269 16.93 18.45 21.08
N ALA A 270 15.94 18.16 20.23
CA ALA A 270 14.67 18.86 20.17
C ALA A 270 13.64 18.32 21.18
N ASP A 271 14.02 17.36 22.03
CA ASP A 271 13.15 16.68 23.00
C ASP A 271 11.92 16.00 22.37
N VAL A 272 12.09 15.50 21.14
CA VAL A 272 11.04 14.76 20.40
C VAL A 272 11.28 13.26 20.52
N ALA A 273 10.26 12.53 20.97
CA ALA A 273 10.29 11.08 21.05
C ALA A 273 10.35 10.46 19.64
N VAL A 274 11.18 9.44 19.48
CA VAL A 274 11.33 8.71 18.22
C VAL A 274 10.72 7.33 18.39
N GLU A 275 9.73 7.01 17.58
CA GLU A 275 9.05 5.71 17.60
C GLU A 275 10.04 4.61 17.18
N THR A 276 10.71 4.82 16.06
CA THR A 276 11.78 3.93 15.59
C THR A 276 12.74 4.66 14.66
N SER A 277 13.96 4.12 14.57
CA SER A 277 14.94 4.52 13.55
C SER A 277 15.16 3.45 12.48
N LEU A 278 14.33 2.41 12.47
CA LEU A 278 14.35 1.29 11.53
C LEU A 278 13.14 1.37 10.62
N ALA A 279 13.32 1.06 9.34
CA ALA A 279 12.24 1.05 8.35
C ALA A 279 11.39 2.33 8.35
N ALA A 280 12.04 3.49 8.50
CA ALA A 280 11.35 4.76 8.73
C ALA A 280 10.37 5.12 7.60
N GLY A 281 10.73 4.84 6.34
CA GLY A 281 9.84 5.07 5.20
C GLY A 281 8.62 4.14 5.23
N GLU A 282 8.84 2.87 5.51
CA GLU A 282 7.81 1.84 5.56
C GLU A 282 6.84 2.05 6.73
N VAL A 283 7.36 2.45 7.91
CA VAL A 283 6.53 2.77 9.08
C VAL A 283 5.68 4.01 8.81
N ALA A 284 6.26 5.07 8.25
CA ALA A 284 5.51 6.26 7.89
C ALA A 284 4.43 5.96 6.83
N ALA A 285 4.76 5.16 5.82
CA ALA A 285 3.78 4.74 4.82
C ALA A 285 2.63 3.94 5.44
N ALA A 286 2.94 2.99 6.33
CA ALA A 286 1.96 2.17 7.02
C ALA A 286 1.07 2.97 7.99
N GLY A 287 1.61 4.04 8.58
CA GLY A 287 0.84 4.98 9.42
C GLY A 287 -0.11 5.83 8.57
N ALA A 288 0.38 6.44 7.50
CA ALA A 288 -0.44 7.27 6.61
C ALA A 288 -1.57 6.48 5.94
N ALA A 289 -1.31 5.22 5.56
CA ALA A 289 -2.34 4.31 5.05
C ALA A 289 -3.47 4.02 6.05
N ARG A 290 -3.28 4.36 7.34
CA ARG A 290 -4.26 4.24 8.41
C ARG A 290 -4.74 5.60 8.95
N GLY A 291 -4.55 6.66 8.16
CA GLY A 291 -5.02 8.00 8.49
C GLY A 291 -4.12 8.79 9.44
N LEU A 292 -2.92 8.29 9.76
CA LEU A 292 -2.00 8.96 10.69
C LEU A 292 -1.13 10.01 9.98
N ALA A 293 -0.89 11.13 10.65
CA ALA A 293 0.11 12.10 10.26
C ALA A 293 1.50 11.65 10.73
N ALA A 294 2.41 11.37 9.79
CA ALA A 294 3.75 10.90 10.12
C ALA A 294 4.84 11.91 9.73
N VAL A 295 5.86 12.03 10.58
CA VAL A 295 7.06 12.82 10.29
C VAL A 295 8.26 11.91 10.22
N VAL A 296 8.97 11.97 9.10
CA VAL A 296 10.25 11.28 8.92
C VAL A 296 11.38 12.30 8.95
N VAL A 297 12.18 12.29 10.00
CA VAL A 297 13.41 13.08 10.01
C VAL A 297 14.51 12.26 9.36
N ALA A 298 15.06 12.73 8.25
CA ALA A 298 16.02 11.98 7.45
C ALA A 298 17.31 12.75 7.23
N THR A 299 18.45 12.10 7.41
CA THR A 299 19.72 12.62 6.88
C THR A 299 19.58 12.74 5.36
N THR A 300 20.06 13.84 4.76
CA THR A 300 19.92 14.11 3.30
C THR A 300 20.27 12.91 2.41
N ASP A 301 21.30 12.14 2.77
CA ASP A 301 21.76 10.96 2.03
C ASP A 301 20.75 9.79 2.03
N LEU A 302 19.77 9.78 2.93
CA LEU A 302 18.78 8.71 3.12
C LEU A 302 17.37 9.08 2.65
N VAL A 303 17.14 10.34 2.25
CA VAL A 303 15.83 10.84 1.80
C VAL A 303 15.28 10.00 0.65
N GLY A 304 16.13 9.64 -0.33
CA GLY A 304 15.72 8.83 -1.47
C GLY A 304 15.05 7.52 -1.05
N ARG A 305 15.68 6.77 -0.12
CA ARG A 305 15.13 5.49 0.38
C ARG A 305 13.82 5.67 1.11
N VAL A 306 13.68 6.75 1.90
CA VAL A 306 12.42 7.08 2.56
C VAL A 306 11.35 7.35 1.51
N THR A 307 11.63 8.23 0.54
CA THR A 307 10.65 8.59 -0.49
C THR A 307 10.29 7.44 -1.43
N ASP A 308 11.21 6.50 -1.67
CA ASP A 308 10.92 5.28 -2.44
C ASP A 308 9.86 4.43 -1.75
N ALA A 309 9.99 4.20 -0.44
CA ALA A 309 8.99 3.47 0.35
C ALA A 309 7.63 4.19 0.38
N LEU A 310 7.63 5.52 0.48
CA LEU A 310 6.39 6.32 0.44
C LEU A 310 5.70 6.23 -0.93
N ARG A 311 6.47 6.26 -2.03
CA ARG A 311 5.94 6.10 -3.39
C ARG A 311 5.41 4.69 -3.65
N ASP A 312 6.12 3.67 -3.19
CA ASP A 312 5.66 2.27 -3.29
C ASP A 312 4.35 2.05 -2.52
N GLY A 313 4.09 2.84 -1.48
CA GLY A 313 2.84 2.84 -0.70
C GLY A 313 1.75 3.79 -1.21
N ASP A 314 1.94 4.45 -2.36
CA ASP A 314 1.01 5.46 -2.92
C ASP A 314 0.67 6.60 -1.94
N VAL A 315 1.62 6.97 -1.06
CA VAL A 315 1.41 7.95 0.02
C VAL A 315 1.73 9.36 -0.44
N LEU A 316 0.87 10.32 -0.09
CA LEU A 316 1.13 11.74 -0.29
C LEU A 316 2.14 12.24 0.74
N TYR A 317 3.22 12.85 0.25
CA TYR A 317 4.27 13.38 1.11
C TYR A 317 4.81 14.73 0.63
N GLU A 318 5.31 15.50 1.59
CA GLU A 318 6.09 16.71 1.35
C GLU A 318 7.51 16.55 1.89
N VAL A 319 8.45 17.33 1.35
CA VAL A 319 9.85 17.33 1.80
C VAL A 319 10.24 18.75 2.18
N THR A 320 10.75 18.90 3.40
CA THR A 320 11.17 20.19 3.97
C THR A 320 12.59 20.11 4.53
N GLU A 321 13.20 21.24 4.85
CA GLU A 321 14.54 21.30 5.47
C GLU A 321 14.47 21.95 6.85
N ALA A 322 15.21 21.38 7.81
CA ALA A 322 15.34 21.93 9.17
C ALA A 322 16.67 22.66 9.41
N ALA A 323 17.48 22.91 8.39
CA ALA A 323 18.75 23.62 8.54
C ALA A 323 18.56 25.12 8.85
N ARG A 324 19.47 25.70 9.64
CA ARG A 324 19.56 27.15 9.83
C ARG A 324 19.73 27.84 8.48
N VAL A 325 18.93 28.86 8.18
CA VAL A 325 19.21 29.73 7.04
C VAL A 325 20.43 30.57 7.40
N ALA A 326 21.51 30.48 6.62
CA ALA A 326 22.65 31.35 6.82
C ALA A 326 22.23 32.80 6.54
N GLU A 327 22.18 33.64 7.57
CA GLU A 327 22.11 35.09 7.38
C GLU A 327 23.33 35.52 6.55
N ARG A 328 23.08 36.14 5.40
CA ARG A 328 24.11 36.70 4.51
C ARG A 328 24.54 38.08 4.98
#